data_AF-A0A7S1B4P8-F1
#
_entry.id   AF-A0A7S1B4P8-F1
#
_cell.length_a   1.000
_cell.length_b   1.000
_cell.length_c   1.000
_cell.angle_alpha   90.00
_cell.angle_beta   90.00
_cell.angle_gamma   90.00
#
_symmetry.space_group_name_H-M   'P 1'
#
loop_
_entity.id
_entity.type
_entity.pdbx_description
1 polymer ?
#
loop_
_entity_poly.entity_id
_entity_poly.type
_entity_poly.pdbx_seq_one_letter_code
_entity_poly.pdbx_strand_id
1 'polypeptide(L)'
;PPLRTGKENMVDLAISPNGDHIYMSTDQGLLFYHRGLDQNLDVWSDLEGMNLEEHWRGYRPVLHTGSALNDVTTWELAKQYCESMPGTRSRLATQAEWCSEWETENPELYTGLKPGNQWTSISLNDEVNEWLQVGEDSEFTCQRYSVAVSDDPLFGTSATKEPFENNYLMCFQIEDAVVSGETSYNLILYEGADVEDLNTWTKASDFCMGKAFGSRLANQQEWCSSQDGESPVFGGRKQTDQWAPVSDGYNEYVQIGTSGENTECKRYYELGFGYPSWGEQPDKQPWESNHVLCYELDKAAPAESGWREVGIFGDAIKGLRSIS
;
A
#
# COMPACT_ATOMS: atom_id res chain seq x y z
N PRO A 1 -32.26 16.26 7.00
CA PRO A 1 -32.72 14.89 6.62
C PRO A 1 -32.74 13.98 7.87
N PRO A 2 -33.73 13.08 8.07
CA PRO A 2 -33.70 12.22 9.24
C PRO A 2 -32.60 11.15 9.07
N LEU A 3 -31.72 11.05 10.07
CA LEU A 3 -30.68 10.02 10.21
C LEU A 3 -31.31 8.63 10.05
N ARG A 4 -30.84 7.87 9.08
CA ARG A 4 -31.13 6.43 8.98
C ARG A 4 -30.40 5.73 10.11
N THR A 5 -31.13 5.19 11.06
CA THR A 5 -30.61 4.26 12.08
C THR A 5 -30.46 2.87 11.45
N GLY A 6 -29.41 2.69 10.64
CA GLY A 6 -28.95 1.36 10.25
C GLY A 6 -28.36 0.66 11.46
N LYS A 7 -28.88 -0.53 11.81
CA LYS A 7 -28.27 -1.42 12.80
C LYS A 7 -27.08 -2.12 12.14
N GLU A 8 -25.93 -1.48 12.10
CA GLU A 8 -24.68 -2.17 11.81
C GLU A 8 -24.12 -2.70 13.13
N ASN A 9 -23.72 -3.98 13.16
CA ASN A 9 -23.16 -4.56 14.37
C ASN A 9 -21.68 -4.15 14.44
N MET A 10 -21.39 -3.21 15.32
CA MET A 10 -20.01 -2.88 15.68
C MET A 10 -19.35 -4.11 16.32
N VAL A 11 -18.28 -4.60 15.70
CA VAL A 11 -17.51 -5.76 16.15
C VAL A 11 -16.37 -5.30 17.05
N ASP A 12 -15.68 -4.22 16.68
CA ASP A 12 -14.54 -3.68 17.43
C ASP A 12 -14.36 -2.18 17.20
N LEU A 13 -13.70 -1.49 18.12
CA LEU A 13 -13.42 -0.06 18.05
C LEU A 13 -12.03 0.23 18.64
N ALA A 14 -11.13 0.76 17.82
CA ALA A 14 -9.82 1.23 18.24
C ALA A 14 -9.69 2.74 18.00
N ILE A 15 -8.91 3.42 18.85
CA ILE A 15 -8.59 4.83 18.71
C ILE A 15 -7.07 4.91 18.62
N SER A 16 -6.53 5.68 17.67
CA SER A 16 -5.08 5.86 17.59
C SER A 16 -4.52 6.49 18.88
N PRO A 17 -3.25 6.25 19.21
CA PRO A 17 -2.66 6.77 20.45
C PRO A 17 -2.68 8.30 20.58
N ASN A 18 -2.58 9.02 19.46
CA ASN A 18 -2.74 10.48 19.42
C ASN A 18 -4.20 10.96 19.51
N GLY A 19 -5.18 10.05 19.47
CA GLY A 19 -6.61 10.37 19.52
C GLY A 19 -7.16 10.96 18.22
N ASP A 20 -6.35 10.97 17.16
CA ASP A 20 -6.69 11.60 15.89
C ASP A 20 -7.35 10.64 14.91
N HIS A 21 -7.42 9.34 15.22
CA HIS A 21 -8.07 8.36 14.39
C HIS A 21 -8.97 7.45 15.20
N ILE A 22 -10.11 7.08 14.61
CA ILE A 22 -11.02 6.06 15.15
C ILE A 22 -11.18 5.00 14.06
N TYR A 23 -10.85 3.77 14.41
CA TYR A 23 -11.02 2.58 13.59
C TYR A 23 -12.21 1.80 14.15
N MET A 24 -13.20 1.51 13.33
CA MET A 24 -14.39 0.77 13.73
C MET A 24 -14.53 -0.45 12.83
N SER A 25 -14.42 -1.64 13.39
CA SER A 25 -14.71 -2.88 12.67
C SER A 25 -16.20 -3.18 12.77
N THR A 26 -16.82 -3.51 11.65
CA THR A 26 -18.21 -3.95 11.54
C THR A 26 -18.25 -5.34 10.90
N ASP A 27 -19.41 -6.00 10.98
CA ASP A 27 -19.66 -7.25 10.24
C ASP A 27 -19.63 -7.08 8.71
N GLN A 28 -19.52 -5.84 8.21
CA GLN A 28 -19.43 -5.50 6.79
C GLN A 28 -18.05 -4.93 6.38
N GLY A 29 -17.12 -4.74 7.33
CA GLY A 29 -15.78 -4.24 7.05
C GLY A 29 -15.28 -3.21 8.07
N LEU A 30 -14.07 -2.69 7.82
CA LEU A 30 -13.42 -1.69 8.65
C LEU A 30 -13.78 -0.27 8.18
N LEU A 31 -14.21 0.57 9.12
CA LEU A 31 -14.48 1.99 8.95
C LEU A 31 -13.37 2.80 9.64
N PHE A 32 -12.91 3.85 8.99
CA PHE A 32 -11.84 4.73 9.50
C PHE A 32 -12.32 6.17 9.56
N TYR A 33 -11.97 6.86 10.64
CA TYR A 33 -12.27 8.26 10.86
C TYR A 33 -10.99 8.99 11.27
N HIS A 34 -10.63 10.06 10.56
CA HIS A 34 -9.53 10.95 10.93
C HIS A 34 -10.09 12.28 11.47
N ARG A 35 -9.69 12.64 12.68
CA ARG A 35 -9.89 13.94 13.31
C ARG A 35 -8.95 14.97 12.67
N GLY A 36 -9.44 15.68 11.67
CA GLY A 36 -8.74 16.83 11.10
C GLY A 36 -8.65 18.01 12.07
N LEU A 37 -7.52 18.73 11.97
CA LEU A 37 -7.15 19.93 12.72
C LEU A 37 -8.17 21.07 12.60
N ASP A 38 -9.12 21.18 13.52
CA ASP A 38 -9.71 22.46 13.89
C ASP A 38 -10.16 22.46 15.35
N GLN A 39 -9.62 23.37 16.16
CA GLN A 39 -9.82 23.43 17.62
C GLN A 39 -11.19 23.99 18.05
N ASN A 40 -12.25 23.85 17.24
CA ASN A 40 -13.60 24.23 17.66
C ASN A 40 -14.52 23.01 17.78
N LEU A 41 -14.76 22.63 19.03
CA LEU A 41 -15.88 21.81 19.45
C LEU A 41 -17.19 22.53 19.10
N ASP A 42 -17.82 22.17 17.96
CA ASP A 42 -19.28 22.18 17.69
C ASP A 42 -19.64 22.30 16.19
N VAL A 43 -19.00 21.53 15.30
CA VAL A 43 -19.48 21.42 13.91
C VAL A 43 -19.54 19.95 13.49
N TRP A 44 -20.68 19.33 13.81
CA TRP A 44 -21.07 17.99 13.32
C TRP A 44 -21.75 18.05 11.93
N SER A 45 -21.84 19.22 11.28
CA SER A 45 -22.70 19.41 10.09
C SER A 45 -21.97 19.55 8.75
N ASP A 46 -20.65 19.79 8.71
CA ASP A 46 -20.02 20.27 7.47
C ASP A 46 -19.08 19.24 6.81
N LEU A 47 -19.20 17.97 7.20
CA LEU A 47 -18.56 16.84 6.51
C LEU A 47 -19.50 16.08 5.55
N GLU A 48 -20.69 16.61 5.25
CA GLU A 48 -21.62 16.08 4.22
C GLU A 48 -21.06 16.17 2.76
N GLY A 49 -19.81 16.56 2.56
CA GLY A 49 -19.20 16.74 1.23
C GLY A 49 -17.92 15.95 0.94
N MET A 50 -17.27 15.34 1.94
CA MET A 50 -16.13 14.46 1.68
C MET A 50 -16.62 13.03 1.57
N ASN A 51 -16.78 12.57 0.32
CA ASN A 51 -17.05 11.18 0.05
C ASN A 51 -15.81 10.36 0.44
N LEU A 52 -15.77 9.85 1.67
CA LEU A 52 -14.67 9.00 2.16
C LEU A 52 -14.51 7.71 1.34
N GLU A 53 -15.53 7.31 0.56
CA GLU A 53 -15.37 6.26 -0.45
C GLU A 53 -14.40 6.67 -1.57
N GLU A 54 -14.21 7.97 -1.86
CA GLU A 54 -13.32 8.45 -2.92
C GLU A 54 -11.83 8.37 -2.55
N HIS A 55 -11.50 8.47 -1.27
CA HIS A 55 -10.10 8.45 -0.81
C HIS A 55 -9.52 7.04 -0.72
N TRP A 56 -10.38 6.03 -0.53
CA TRP A 56 -10.00 4.61 -0.47
C TRP A 56 -10.50 3.81 -1.69
N ARG A 57 -10.74 4.45 -2.84
CA ARG A 57 -11.09 3.75 -4.09
C ARG A 57 -9.92 2.87 -4.55
N GLY A 58 -9.87 1.65 -4.02
CA GLY A 58 -9.12 0.55 -4.60
C GLY A 58 -8.23 -0.26 -3.65
N TYR A 59 -8.21 0.02 -2.34
CA TYR A 59 -7.49 -0.80 -1.34
C TYR A 59 -8.29 -0.85 -0.05
N ARG A 60 -8.81 -2.02 0.29
CA ARG A 60 -9.48 -2.28 1.57
C ARG A 60 -8.63 -3.23 2.40
N PRO A 61 -7.96 -2.75 3.48
CA PRO A 61 -7.32 -3.65 4.42
C PRO A 61 -8.39 -4.45 5.17
N VAL A 62 -8.20 -5.77 5.22
CA VAL A 62 -9.05 -6.70 5.95
C VAL A 62 -8.17 -7.49 6.91
N LEU A 63 -8.38 -7.26 8.21
CA LEU A 63 -7.71 -8.01 9.27
C LEU A 63 -8.49 -9.27 9.59
N HIS A 64 -7.89 -10.43 9.36
CA HIS A 64 -8.39 -11.73 9.73
C HIS A 64 -7.75 -12.20 11.03
N THR A 65 -8.54 -12.85 11.89
CA THR A 65 -8.07 -13.37 13.18
C THR A 65 -8.72 -14.71 13.54
N GLY A 66 -8.13 -15.38 14.52
CA GLY A 66 -8.75 -16.54 15.19
C GLY A 66 -8.96 -17.74 14.26
N SER A 67 -10.15 -18.36 14.34
CA SER A 67 -10.41 -19.65 13.67
C SER A 67 -10.33 -19.62 12.15
N ALA A 68 -10.47 -18.44 11.53
CA ALA A 68 -10.32 -18.28 10.09
C ALA A 68 -8.92 -18.62 9.59
N LEU A 69 -7.92 -18.56 10.48
CA LEU A 69 -6.52 -18.80 10.18
C LEU A 69 -6.00 -20.14 10.71
N ASN A 70 -6.88 -21.04 11.16
CA ASN A 70 -6.47 -22.33 11.73
C ASN A 70 -5.69 -23.20 10.72
N ASP A 71 -6.09 -23.14 9.45
CA ASP A 71 -5.48 -23.90 8.36
C ASP A 71 -4.38 -23.10 7.64
N VAL A 72 -4.12 -21.85 8.05
CA VAL A 72 -3.11 -20.97 7.47
C VAL A 72 -1.80 -21.12 8.24
N THR A 73 -1.09 -22.21 7.96
CA THR A 73 0.10 -22.63 8.73
C THR A 73 1.43 -22.20 8.12
N THR A 74 1.45 -21.90 6.81
CA THR A 74 2.65 -21.45 6.10
C THR A 74 2.43 -20.07 5.51
N TRP A 75 3.53 -19.39 5.16
CA TRP A 75 3.47 -18.13 4.41
C TRP A 75 2.75 -18.30 3.08
N GLU A 76 3.01 -19.39 2.36
CA GLU A 76 2.37 -19.69 1.07
C GLU A 76 0.86 -19.88 1.22
N LEU A 77 0.40 -20.55 2.28
CA LEU A 77 -1.02 -20.67 2.59
C LEU A 77 -1.63 -19.32 2.98
N ALA A 78 -0.88 -18.44 3.65
CA ALA A 78 -1.34 -17.10 4.00
C ALA A 78 -1.52 -16.23 2.75
N LYS A 79 -0.56 -16.31 1.82
CA LYS A 79 -0.65 -15.67 0.50
C LYS A 79 -1.86 -16.18 -0.28
N GLN A 80 -1.99 -17.50 -0.42
CA GLN A 80 -3.13 -18.12 -1.09
C GLN A 80 -4.47 -17.77 -0.44
N TYR A 81 -4.52 -17.70 0.89
CA TYR A 81 -5.71 -17.26 1.62
C TYR A 81 -6.11 -15.85 1.21
N CYS A 82 -5.18 -14.89 1.24
CA CYS A 82 -5.47 -13.52 0.81
C CYS A 82 -5.86 -13.47 -0.68
N GLU A 83 -5.13 -14.14 -1.57
CA GLU A 83 -5.42 -14.18 -3.01
C GLU A 83 -6.76 -14.84 -3.35
N SER A 84 -7.25 -15.76 -2.51
CA SER A 84 -8.55 -16.43 -2.68
C SER A 84 -9.75 -15.58 -2.28
N MET A 85 -9.53 -14.44 -1.63
CA MET A 85 -10.62 -13.57 -1.19
C MET A 85 -11.41 -13.00 -2.37
N PRO A 86 -12.73 -12.82 -2.23
CA PRO A 86 -13.55 -12.20 -3.26
C PRO A 86 -13.10 -10.76 -3.53
N GLY A 87 -12.89 -10.45 -4.80
CA GLY A 87 -12.28 -9.21 -5.28
C GLY A 87 -11.56 -9.48 -6.59
N THR A 88 -11.13 -8.44 -7.30
CA THR A 88 -10.40 -8.63 -8.56
C THR A 88 -8.94 -9.01 -8.32
N ARG A 89 -8.30 -8.44 -7.28
CA ARG A 89 -6.95 -8.78 -6.86
C ARG A 89 -6.85 -8.63 -5.34
N SER A 90 -6.26 -9.59 -4.65
CA SER A 90 -6.03 -9.51 -3.21
C SER A 90 -4.61 -9.99 -2.89
N ARG A 91 -3.95 -9.39 -1.92
CA ARG A 91 -2.59 -9.78 -1.50
C ARG A 91 -2.38 -9.66 0.00
N LEU A 92 -1.29 -10.24 0.50
CA LEU A 92 -0.80 -9.97 1.85
C LEU A 92 -0.43 -8.49 1.99
N ALA A 93 -0.63 -7.95 3.19
CA ALA A 93 -0.14 -6.62 3.54
C ALA A 93 1.40 -6.57 3.53
N THR A 94 1.98 -5.44 3.15
CA THR A 94 3.41 -5.15 3.26
C THR A 94 3.75 -4.69 4.68
N GLN A 95 5.04 -4.62 5.02
CA GLN A 95 5.49 -4.05 6.30
C GLN A 95 5.02 -2.60 6.50
N ALA A 96 5.13 -1.76 5.46
CA ALA A 96 4.70 -0.36 5.50
C ALA A 96 3.18 -0.21 5.70
N GLU A 97 2.40 -1.23 5.34
CA GLU A 97 0.95 -1.22 5.55
C GLU A 97 0.54 -1.67 6.95
N TRP A 98 1.42 -2.37 7.67
CA TRP A 98 1.21 -2.71 9.07
C TRP A 98 1.67 -1.60 10.02
N CYS A 99 2.74 -0.89 9.66
CA CYS A 99 3.50 -0.03 10.56
C CYS A 99 3.47 1.42 10.08
N SER A 100 3.12 2.36 10.97
CA SER A 100 2.94 3.75 10.59
C SER A 100 4.25 4.45 10.26
N GLU A 101 5.35 4.12 10.96
CA GLU A 101 6.70 4.64 10.72
C GLU A 101 7.73 3.64 11.29
N TRP A 102 8.18 2.69 10.46
CA TRP A 102 9.06 1.58 10.89
C TRP A 102 10.49 2.01 11.26
N GLU A 103 10.89 3.25 10.93
CA GLU A 103 12.21 3.83 11.25
C GLU A 103 12.27 4.50 12.63
N THR A 104 11.16 4.58 13.37
CA THR A 104 11.14 5.19 14.71
C THR A 104 11.59 4.20 15.78
N GLU A 105 12.11 4.69 16.91
CA GLU A 105 12.45 3.86 18.07
C GLU A 105 11.23 3.13 18.67
N ASN A 106 10.01 3.48 18.24
CA ASN A 106 8.77 2.90 18.76
C ASN A 106 7.68 2.84 17.66
N PRO A 107 7.84 1.94 16.68
CA PRO A 107 6.94 1.88 15.54
C PRO A 107 5.54 1.42 15.99
N GLU A 108 4.52 2.20 15.63
CA GLU A 108 3.13 1.88 15.93
C GLU A 108 2.50 1.03 14.82
N LEU A 109 1.67 0.06 15.20
CA LEU A 109 0.85 -0.68 14.27
C LEU A 109 -0.45 0.05 14.00
N TYR A 110 -0.87 0.14 12.75
CA TYR A 110 -2.17 0.72 12.38
C TYR A 110 -3.36 0.00 13.03
N THR A 111 -3.18 -1.28 13.39
CA THR A 111 -4.21 -2.09 14.04
C THR A 111 -4.00 -2.24 15.55
N GLY A 112 -2.99 -1.57 16.13
CA GLY A 112 -2.55 -1.74 17.51
C GLY A 112 -1.77 -3.04 17.75
N LEU A 113 -0.96 -3.05 18.82
CA LEU A 113 -0.16 -4.19 19.28
C LEU A 113 -1.03 -5.41 19.58
N LYS A 114 -0.52 -6.60 19.24
CA LYS A 114 -1.19 -7.87 19.50
C LYS A 114 -0.66 -8.53 20.77
N PRO A 115 -1.51 -9.23 21.55
CA PRO A 115 -1.04 -9.88 22.76
C PRO A 115 0.03 -10.94 22.52
N GLY A 116 1.10 -10.89 23.31
CA GLY A 116 2.20 -11.84 23.24
C GLY A 116 3.18 -11.61 22.09
N ASN A 117 4.02 -12.61 21.84
CA ASN A 117 4.88 -12.69 20.66
C ASN A 117 4.02 -13.10 19.45
N GLN A 118 3.87 -12.26 18.42
CA GLN A 118 2.97 -12.52 17.30
C GLN A 118 3.61 -12.16 15.97
N TRP A 119 3.82 -13.15 15.10
CA TRP A 119 4.34 -12.96 13.76
C TRP A 119 3.22 -13.12 12.74
N THR A 120 3.12 -12.18 11.80
CA THR A 120 2.21 -12.24 10.66
C THR A 120 3.00 -12.36 9.36
N SER A 121 2.49 -13.16 8.43
CA SER A 121 3.01 -13.18 7.06
C SER A 121 2.78 -11.81 6.40
N ILE A 122 3.78 -11.34 5.64
CA ILE A 122 3.70 -10.11 4.85
C ILE A 122 4.06 -10.37 3.40
N SER A 123 3.57 -9.50 2.50
CA SER A 123 4.05 -9.44 1.12
C SER A 123 5.26 -8.54 1.06
N LEU A 124 6.39 -9.07 0.59
CA LEU A 124 7.54 -8.26 0.24
C LEU A 124 7.99 -8.69 -1.15
N ASN A 125 7.71 -7.87 -2.18
CA ASN A 125 8.22 -7.94 -3.55
C ASN A 125 8.91 -9.28 -3.93
N ASP A 126 8.11 -10.34 -4.13
CA ASP A 126 8.53 -11.70 -4.52
C ASP A 126 9.42 -12.51 -3.54
N GLU A 127 9.80 -11.97 -2.39
CA GLU A 127 10.37 -12.74 -1.30
C GLU A 127 9.32 -13.70 -0.73
N VAL A 128 9.72 -14.97 -0.61
CA VAL A 128 8.90 -16.00 0.02
C VAL A 128 9.24 -16.08 1.49
N ASN A 129 8.24 -16.37 2.32
CA ASN A 129 8.44 -16.67 3.74
C ASN A 129 8.93 -15.48 4.59
N GLU A 130 8.42 -14.29 4.30
CA GLU A 130 8.69 -13.09 5.10
C GLU A 130 7.61 -12.84 6.17
N TRP A 131 8.07 -12.45 7.36
CA TRP A 131 7.23 -12.33 8.56
C TRP A 131 7.54 -11.05 9.32
N LEU A 132 6.47 -10.40 9.77
CA LEU A 132 6.52 -9.18 10.54
C LEU A 132 6.07 -9.43 11.98
N GLN A 133 6.83 -8.91 12.94
CA GLN A 133 6.44 -8.93 14.34
C GLN A 133 5.39 -7.84 14.63
N VAL A 134 4.22 -8.25 15.13
CA VAL A 134 3.06 -7.39 15.44
C VAL A 134 2.61 -7.47 16.90
N GLY A 135 3.35 -8.21 17.73
CA GLY A 135 3.08 -8.49 19.13
C GLY A 135 3.69 -7.48 20.11
N GLU A 136 3.08 -7.34 21.28
CA GLU A 136 3.46 -6.38 22.33
C GLU A 136 4.71 -6.78 23.14
N ASP A 137 5.05 -8.07 23.18
CA ASP A 137 6.09 -8.63 24.06
C ASP A 137 7.47 -8.68 23.39
N SER A 138 7.76 -7.73 22.51
CA SER A 138 8.92 -7.82 21.62
C SER A 138 9.57 -6.46 21.34
N GLU A 139 10.89 -6.40 21.56
CA GLU A 139 11.76 -5.28 21.11
C GLU A 139 11.85 -5.19 19.57
N PHE A 140 11.30 -6.19 18.86
CA PHE A 140 11.29 -6.29 17.41
C PHE A 140 9.96 -5.86 16.79
N THR A 141 9.09 -5.12 17.50
CA THR A 141 7.83 -4.63 16.91
C THR A 141 8.10 -3.96 15.56
N CYS A 142 7.31 -4.31 14.54
CA CYS A 142 7.48 -3.83 13.17
C CYS A 142 8.81 -4.17 12.49
N GLN A 143 9.58 -5.13 13.03
CA GLN A 143 10.75 -5.67 12.35
C GLN A 143 10.43 -6.97 11.65
N ARG A 144 11.11 -7.20 10.53
CA ARG A 144 11.08 -8.48 9.82
C ARG A 144 11.83 -9.54 10.61
N TYR A 145 11.38 -10.78 10.51
CA TYR A 145 12.02 -11.89 11.20
C TYR A 145 13.48 -12.07 10.76
N SER A 146 13.72 -12.01 9.45
CA SER A 146 15.05 -12.09 8.84
C SER A 146 16.01 -11.01 9.36
N VAL A 147 15.49 -9.82 9.67
CA VAL A 147 16.25 -8.73 10.28
C VAL A 147 16.49 -8.97 11.77
N ALA A 148 15.43 -9.30 12.51
CA ALA A 148 15.47 -9.46 13.97
C ALA A 148 16.34 -10.64 14.43
N VAL A 149 16.30 -11.75 13.68
CA VAL A 149 16.94 -13.02 14.05
C VAL A 149 18.16 -13.33 13.19
N SER A 150 18.39 -12.57 12.11
CA SER A 150 19.47 -12.81 11.14
C SER A 150 19.39 -14.21 10.50
N ASP A 151 18.19 -14.76 10.36
CA ASP A 151 17.91 -16.07 9.74
C ASP A 151 16.46 -16.11 9.21
N ASP A 152 16.20 -16.98 8.25
CA ASP A 152 14.85 -17.18 7.70
C ASP A 152 13.99 -17.99 8.68
N PRO A 153 12.70 -17.67 8.84
CA PRO A 153 11.85 -18.41 9.76
C PRO A 153 11.58 -19.82 9.21
N LEU A 154 12.16 -20.85 9.85
CA LEU A 154 11.88 -22.25 9.50
C LEU A 154 10.39 -22.58 9.59
N PHE A 155 9.69 -21.95 10.53
CA PHE A 155 8.29 -22.23 10.81
C PHE A 155 7.35 -21.85 9.67
N GLY A 156 7.64 -20.79 8.92
CA GLY A 156 6.74 -20.35 7.85
C GLY A 156 6.78 -21.21 6.58
N THR A 157 7.66 -22.21 6.55
CA THR A 157 7.66 -23.30 5.56
C THR A 157 7.18 -24.64 6.14
N SER A 158 6.99 -24.70 7.46
CA SER A 158 6.57 -25.92 8.14
C SER A 158 5.04 -26.07 8.09
N ALA A 159 4.53 -27.28 7.92
CA ALA A 159 3.08 -27.51 7.95
C ALA A 159 2.48 -27.42 9.37
N THR A 160 3.29 -27.12 10.38
CA THR A 160 2.91 -27.01 11.79
C THR A 160 2.79 -25.55 12.17
N LYS A 161 1.62 -25.16 12.69
CA LYS A 161 1.37 -23.82 13.20
C LYS A 161 1.90 -23.70 14.63
N GLU A 162 2.84 -22.80 14.86
CA GLU A 162 3.23 -22.46 16.24
C GLU A 162 2.23 -21.49 16.88
N PRO A 163 2.15 -21.42 18.22
CA PRO A 163 1.20 -20.56 18.92
C PRO A 163 1.34 -19.05 18.64
N PHE A 164 2.49 -18.62 18.12
CA PHE A 164 2.81 -17.21 17.84
C PHE A 164 2.69 -16.84 16.36
N GLU A 165 2.19 -17.73 15.51
CA GLU A 165 2.14 -17.53 14.06
C GLU A 165 0.71 -17.31 13.55
N ASN A 166 0.53 -16.35 12.65
CA ASN A 166 -0.70 -16.18 11.85
C ASN A 166 -1.99 -16.28 12.69
N ASN A 167 -1.97 -15.73 13.91
CA ASN A 167 -3.20 -15.44 14.65
C ASN A 167 -3.86 -14.16 14.14
N TYR A 168 -3.10 -13.37 13.40
CA TYR A 168 -3.46 -12.14 12.74
C TYR A 168 -2.93 -12.23 11.31
N LEU A 169 -3.76 -11.85 10.36
CA LEU A 169 -3.38 -11.77 8.96
C LEU A 169 -4.07 -10.58 8.33
N MET A 170 -3.32 -9.65 7.77
CA MET A 170 -3.89 -8.53 7.05
C MET A 170 -3.77 -8.79 5.56
N CYS A 171 -4.91 -8.81 4.90
CA CYS A 171 -4.99 -8.91 3.46
C CYS A 171 -5.49 -7.57 2.91
N PHE A 172 -4.97 -7.16 1.76
CA PHE A 172 -5.46 -6.01 1.02
C PHE A 172 -6.29 -6.49 -0.14
N GLN A 173 -7.57 -6.12 -0.14
CA GLN A 173 -8.44 -6.26 -1.30
C GLN A 173 -8.23 -5.07 -2.20
N ILE A 174 -7.68 -5.32 -3.37
CA ILE A 174 -7.64 -4.39 -4.47
C ILE A 174 -8.97 -4.57 -5.19
N GLU A 175 -9.94 -3.73 -4.84
CA GLU A 175 -11.07 -3.53 -5.73
C GLU A 175 -10.46 -2.85 -6.95
N ASP A 176 -10.32 -3.58 -8.07
CA ASP A 176 -10.20 -2.93 -9.36
C ASP A 176 -11.43 -2.04 -9.37
N ALA A 177 -11.22 -0.74 -9.14
CA ALA A 177 -12.24 0.22 -9.46
C ALA A 177 -12.67 -0.22 -10.85
N VAL A 178 -13.94 -0.61 -11.00
CA VAL A 178 -14.54 -0.88 -12.29
C VAL A 178 -14.61 0.49 -12.96
N VAL A 179 -13.44 1.04 -13.28
CA VAL A 179 -13.26 2.12 -14.19
C VAL A 179 -13.54 1.42 -15.50
N SER A 180 -14.78 1.49 -15.93
CA SER A 180 -15.19 1.13 -17.29
C SER A 180 -14.61 2.12 -18.32
N GLY A 181 -13.43 2.67 -18.04
CA GLY A 181 -12.64 3.57 -18.84
C GLY A 181 -11.19 3.10 -18.72
N GLU A 182 -10.47 3.13 -19.83
CA GLU A 182 -9.06 2.74 -19.90
C GLU A 182 -8.28 3.40 -18.76
N THR A 183 -7.88 2.63 -17.75
CA THR A 183 -6.89 3.09 -16.79
C THR A 183 -5.59 3.26 -17.56
N SER A 184 -5.29 4.50 -17.90
CA SER A 184 -3.99 4.90 -18.40
C SER A 184 -3.02 4.91 -17.23
N TYR A 185 -1.83 4.39 -17.46
CA TYR A 185 -0.78 4.32 -16.46
C TYR A 185 0.36 5.20 -16.96
N ASN A 186 0.89 6.04 -16.09
CA ASN A 186 1.97 6.95 -16.45
C ASN A 186 3.25 6.57 -15.73
N LEU A 187 4.29 6.37 -16.52
CA LEU A 187 5.66 6.29 -16.02
C LEU A 187 6.20 7.73 -15.89
N ILE A 188 6.47 8.17 -14.67
CA ILE A 188 6.98 9.51 -14.39
C ILE A 188 8.39 9.40 -13.85
N LEU A 189 9.36 9.93 -14.62
CA LEU A 189 10.76 9.99 -14.23
C LEU A 189 11.01 11.22 -13.36
N TYR A 190 11.45 11.00 -12.13
CA TYR A 190 11.90 12.03 -11.19
C TYR A 190 13.43 12.07 -11.17
N GLU A 191 13.99 13.28 -11.18
CA GLU A 191 15.44 13.52 -11.22
C GLU A 191 15.83 14.83 -10.52
N GLY A 192 17.13 15.01 -10.24
CA GLY A 192 17.64 16.24 -9.64
C GLY A 192 17.16 16.43 -8.18
N ALA A 193 16.60 17.62 -7.90
CA ALA A 193 16.20 18.01 -6.54
C ALA A 193 15.08 17.12 -5.96
N ASP A 194 14.22 16.53 -6.81
CA ASP A 194 13.12 15.68 -6.37
C ASP A 194 13.60 14.38 -5.70
N VAL A 195 14.83 13.95 -6.02
CA VAL A 195 15.39 12.67 -5.62
C VAL A 195 16.74 12.80 -4.91
N GLU A 196 17.11 14.03 -4.53
CA GLU A 196 18.40 14.33 -3.89
C GLU A 196 18.56 13.54 -2.58
N ASP A 197 17.52 13.57 -1.74
CA ASP A 197 17.48 12.94 -0.41
C ASP A 197 17.01 11.47 -0.42
N LEU A 198 16.69 10.92 -1.60
CA LEU A 198 16.29 9.52 -1.77
C LEU A 198 17.56 8.65 -1.87
N ASN A 199 18.18 8.45 -0.72
CA ASN A 199 19.45 7.75 -0.55
C ASN A 199 19.31 6.26 -0.16
N THR A 200 18.08 5.76 -0.07
CA THR A 200 17.82 4.33 0.16
C THR A 200 16.71 3.85 -0.77
N TRP A 201 16.68 2.55 -1.03
CA TRP A 201 15.61 1.91 -1.79
C TRP A 201 14.25 2.20 -1.14
N THR A 202 14.17 2.09 0.19
CA THR A 202 12.89 2.29 0.90
C THR A 202 12.39 3.72 0.75
N LYS A 203 13.26 4.74 0.87
CA LYS A 203 12.86 6.13 0.63
C LYS A 203 12.37 6.35 -0.79
N ALA A 204 13.01 5.74 -1.79
CA ALA A 204 12.55 5.83 -3.17
C ALA A 204 11.18 5.14 -3.37
N SER A 205 10.98 4.00 -2.71
CA SER A 205 9.69 3.28 -2.68
C SER A 205 8.59 4.14 -2.05
N ASP A 206 8.83 4.64 -0.85
CA ASP A 206 7.90 5.50 -0.10
C ASP A 206 7.59 6.79 -0.87
N PHE A 207 8.60 7.37 -1.53
CA PHE A 207 8.42 8.54 -2.39
C PHE A 207 7.43 8.28 -3.51
N CYS A 208 7.52 7.15 -4.22
CA CYS A 208 6.56 6.80 -5.27
C CYS A 208 5.18 6.47 -4.71
N MET A 209 5.10 5.73 -3.61
CA MET A 209 3.83 5.44 -2.94
C MET A 209 3.13 6.71 -2.44
N GLY A 210 3.89 7.75 -2.10
CA GLY A 210 3.37 9.06 -1.71
C GLY A 210 2.83 9.93 -2.85
N LYS A 211 3.03 9.58 -4.13
CA LYS A 211 2.59 10.42 -5.28
C LYS A 211 1.10 10.37 -5.54
N ALA A 212 0.58 9.16 -5.69
CA ALA A 212 -0.83 8.90 -5.86
C ALA A 212 -1.16 7.52 -5.29
N PHE A 213 -2.45 7.33 -5.01
CA PHE A 213 -2.94 6.05 -4.53
C PHE A 213 -2.63 4.94 -5.54
N GLY A 214 -2.04 3.84 -5.08
CA GLY A 214 -1.62 2.73 -5.93
C GLY A 214 -0.35 2.98 -6.76
N SER A 215 0.30 4.14 -6.60
CA SER A 215 1.61 4.37 -7.20
C SER A 215 2.69 3.52 -6.54
N ARG A 216 3.70 3.15 -7.31
CA ARG A 216 4.86 2.37 -6.85
C ARG A 216 6.11 2.73 -7.63
N LEU A 217 7.27 2.22 -7.20
CA LEU A 217 8.44 2.17 -8.08
C LEU A 217 8.08 1.42 -9.37
N ALA A 218 8.67 1.85 -10.48
CA ALA A 218 8.63 1.09 -11.71
C ALA A 218 9.45 -0.20 -11.56
N ASN A 219 9.03 -1.27 -12.25
CA ASN A 219 9.79 -2.51 -12.32
C ASN A 219 10.87 -2.44 -13.42
N GLN A 220 11.73 -3.45 -13.48
CA GLN A 220 12.80 -3.58 -14.48
C GLN A 220 12.24 -3.48 -15.89
N GLN A 221 11.14 -4.18 -16.18
CA GLN A 221 10.54 -4.17 -17.51
C GLN A 221 10.06 -2.77 -17.90
N GLU A 222 9.49 -2.00 -16.99
CA GLU A 222 9.02 -0.63 -17.20
C GLU A 222 10.16 0.35 -17.41
N TRP A 223 11.26 0.18 -16.67
CA TRP A 223 12.50 0.89 -16.95
C TRP A 223 13.09 0.52 -18.31
N CYS A 224 12.98 -0.75 -18.71
CA CYS A 224 13.77 -1.34 -19.80
C CYS A 224 12.99 -1.61 -21.10
N SER A 225 11.72 -1.24 -21.14
CA SER A 225 10.88 -1.27 -22.34
C SER A 225 10.65 0.16 -22.80
N SER A 226 11.44 0.66 -23.75
CA SER A 226 11.04 1.91 -24.41
C SER A 226 9.69 1.72 -25.09
N GLN A 227 8.73 2.58 -24.78
CA GLN A 227 7.51 2.71 -25.58
C GLN A 227 7.82 3.29 -26.98
N ASP A 228 8.92 4.05 -27.09
CA ASP A 228 9.25 4.85 -28.28
C ASP A 228 10.29 4.22 -29.21
N GLY A 229 10.80 3.02 -28.88
CA GLY A 229 11.81 2.32 -29.68
C GLY A 229 13.23 2.90 -29.62
N GLU A 230 13.46 3.94 -28.81
CA GLU A 230 14.79 4.53 -28.57
C GLU A 230 15.36 4.10 -27.21
N SER A 231 16.45 3.31 -27.24
CA SER A 231 17.18 2.75 -26.08
C SER A 231 16.32 1.91 -25.13
N PRO A 232 16.78 0.79 -24.58
CA PRO A 232 15.93 0.00 -23.69
C PRO A 232 15.50 0.81 -22.45
N VAL A 233 16.28 1.79 -22.00
CA VAL A 233 16.02 2.57 -20.78
C VAL A 233 15.05 3.75 -20.99
N PHE A 234 13.99 3.82 -20.17
CA PHE A 234 13.05 4.95 -20.10
C PHE A 234 13.76 6.27 -19.76
N GLY A 235 13.41 7.34 -20.48
CA GLY A 235 14.09 8.64 -20.34
C GLY A 235 15.55 8.62 -20.84
N GLY A 236 15.91 7.61 -21.63
CA GLY A 236 17.20 7.43 -22.25
C GLY A 236 18.27 6.88 -21.29
N ARG A 237 19.30 6.28 -21.89
CA ARG A 237 20.45 5.73 -21.16
C ARG A 237 21.20 6.82 -20.40
N LYS A 238 21.47 6.56 -19.11
CA LYS A 238 22.21 7.49 -18.25
C LYS A 238 23.71 7.29 -18.39
N GLN A 239 24.51 8.31 -18.09
CA GLN A 239 25.96 8.23 -18.19
C GLN A 239 26.56 7.57 -16.94
N THR A 240 27.71 6.92 -17.09
CA THR A 240 28.48 6.28 -16.01
C THR A 240 27.77 5.11 -15.33
N ASP A 241 28.17 4.73 -14.13
CA ASP A 241 27.57 3.63 -13.37
C ASP A 241 26.34 4.18 -12.66
N GLN A 242 25.14 3.76 -13.05
CA GLN A 242 23.89 4.31 -12.51
C GLN A 242 22.89 3.20 -12.24
N TRP A 243 22.57 3.00 -10.97
CA TRP A 243 21.65 1.99 -10.49
C TRP A 243 20.36 2.61 -10.00
N ALA A 244 19.23 2.34 -10.65
CA ALA A 244 17.93 2.87 -10.25
C ALA A 244 17.14 1.84 -9.43
N PRO A 245 16.45 2.25 -8.36
CA PRO A 245 15.62 1.36 -7.56
C PRO A 245 14.42 0.87 -8.39
N VAL A 246 14.06 -0.40 -8.20
CA VAL A 246 12.93 -1.03 -8.89
C VAL A 246 11.99 -1.75 -7.92
N SER A 247 10.75 -1.99 -8.35
CA SER A 247 9.74 -2.69 -7.55
C SER A 247 9.79 -4.22 -7.64
N ASP A 248 10.69 -4.80 -8.45
CA ASP A 248 10.79 -6.26 -8.63
C ASP A 248 11.20 -7.00 -7.36
N GLY A 249 11.85 -6.30 -6.41
CA GLY A 249 12.30 -6.86 -5.15
C GLY A 249 12.59 -5.77 -4.12
N TYR A 250 12.68 -6.14 -2.84
CA TYR A 250 13.18 -5.23 -1.81
C TYR A 250 14.68 -4.99 -2.04
N ASN A 251 15.10 -3.72 -1.92
CA ASN A 251 16.49 -3.32 -2.15
C ASN A 251 17.03 -3.76 -3.53
N GLU A 252 16.16 -3.87 -4.54
CA GLU A 252 16.56 -4.20 -5.90
C GLU A 252 16.82 -2.95 -6.74
N TYR A 253 17.84 -3.06 -7.58
CA TYR A 253 18.28 -2.00 -8.47
C TYR A 253 18.57 -2.54 -9.86
N VAL A 254 18.21 -1.76 -10.88
CA VAL A 254 18.51 -2.03 -12.29
C VAL A 254 19.59 -1.07 -12.80
N GLN A 255 20.54 -1.59 -13.57
CA GLN A 255 21.57 -0.77 -14.20
C GLN A 255 20.98 0.02 -15.38
N ILE A 256 20.93 1.34 -15.26
CA ILE A 256 20.44 2.27 -16.29
C ILE A 256 21.55 3.10 -16.94
N GLY A 257 22.79 2.91 -16.49
CA GLY A 257 23.98 3.63 -16.90
C GLY A 257 24.77 3.03 -18.08
N THR A 258 25.93 3.61 -18.36
CA THR A 258 26.88 3.17 -19.39
C THR A 258 28.08 2.36 -18.88
N SER A 259 28.29 2.20 -17.56
CA SER A 259 29.57 1.73 -17.01
C SER A 259 29.94 0.25 -17.18
N GLY A 260 29.08 -0.60 -17.73
CA GLY A 260 29.39 -2.02 -17.92
C GLY A 260 28.91 -2.53 -19.28
N GLU A 261 29.83 -3.09 -20.06
CA GLU A 261 29.48 -3.79 -21.29
C GLU A 261 28.46 -4.90 -20.96
N ASN A 262 27.28 -4.85 -21.60
CA ASN A 262 26.22 -5.85 -21.45
C ASN A 262 25.61 -5.98 -20.04
N THR A 263 25.68 -4.92 -19.23
CA THR A 263 25.03 -4.87 -17.89
C THR A 263 23.75 -4.03 -17.87
N GLU A 264 23.52 -3.22 -18.90
CA GLU A 264 22.33 -2.39 -19.03
C GLU A 264 21.06 -3.24 -18.95
N CYS A 265 20.08 -2.72 -18.21
CA CYS A 265 18.80 -3.37 -18.00
C CYS A 265 18.89 -4.75 -17.34
N LYS A 266 19.95 -5.00 -16.57
CA LYS A 266 20.03 -6.14 -15.65
C LYS A 266 19.95 -5.64 -14.22
N ARG A 267 19.30 -6.44 -13.37
CA ARG A 267 19.27 -6.19 -11.93
C ARG A 267 20.61 -6.53 -11.30
N TYR A 268 20.92 -5.87 -10.19
CA TYR A 268 22.17 -6.08 -9.45
C TYR A 268 22.36 -7.55 -9.04
N TYR A 269 21.26 -8.18 -8.57
CA TYR A 269 21.23 -9.60 -8.23
C TYR A 269 21.47 -10.52 -9.43
N GLU A 270 20.93 -10.20 -10.62
CA GLU A 270 21.09 -11.00 -11.84
C GLU A 270 22.55 -11.06 -12.33
N LEU A 271 23.37 -10.09 -11.91
CA LEU A 271 24.81 -10.09 -12.17
C LEU A 271 25.61 -10.96 -11.18
N GLY A 272 24.93 -11.58 -10.20
CA GLY A 272 25.56 -12.42 -9.17
C GLY A 272 26.16 -11.62 -8.02
N PHE A 273 25.79 -10.35 -7.86
CA PHE A 273 26.30 -9.48 -6.80
C PHE A 273 25.47 -9.54 -5.51
N GLY A 274 24.34 -10.25 -5.51
CA GLY A 274 23.39 -10.27 -4.38
C GLY A 274 22.55 -9.00 -4.31
N TYR A 275 22.08 -8.64 -3.11
CA TYR A 275 21.45 -7.34 -2.87
C TYR A 275 22.50 -6.33 -2.40
N PRO A 276 22.48 -5.09 -2.91
CA PRO A 276 23.48 -4.10 -2.57
C PRO A 276 23.30 -3.60 -1.13
N SER A 277 24.34 -3.73 -0.30
CA SER A 277 24.31 -3.15 1.07
C SER A 277 24.17 -1.62 1.07
N TRP A 278 24.55 -0.94 -0.02
CA TRP A 278 24.47 0.51 -0.13
C TRP A 278 23.02 1.00 -0.31
N GLY A 279 22.10 0.19 -0.85
CA GLY A 279 20.71 0.61 -1.01
C GLY A 279 19.90 0.70 0.29
N GLU A 280 20.47 0.26 1.41
CA GLU A 280 19.90 0.38 2.76
C GLU A 280 20.63 1.40 3.62
N GLN A 281 21.75 1.94 3.14
CA GLN A 281 22.58 2.88 3.89
C GLN A 281 22.20 4.31 3.54
N PRO A 282 22.21 5.25 4.50
CA PRO A 282 21.88 6.64 4.24
C PRO A 282 22.97 7.37 3.43
N ASP A 283 24.15 6.76 3.24
CA ASP A 283 25.25 7.38 2.51
C ASP A 283 25.12 7.14 1.01
N LYS A 284 24.52 8.10 0.31
CA LYS A 284 24.31 8.05 -1.14
C LYS A 284 25.62 7.88 -1.90
N GLN A 285 25.75 6.79 -2.65
CA GLN A 285 26.95 6.52 -3.44
C GLN A 285 26.90 7.23 -4.82
N PRO A 286 28.04 7.55 -5.43
CA PRO A 286 28.07 8.18 -6.76
C PRO A 286 27.44 7.36 -7.89
N TRP A 287 27.33 6.04 -7.70
CA TRP A 287 26.72 5.11 -8.66
C TRP A 287 25.24 4.81 -8.37
N GLU A 288 24.73 5.27 -7.23
CA GLU A 288 23.28 5.30 -7.01
C GLU A 288 22.68 6.33 -7.94
N SER A 289 21.65 5.92 -8.66
CA SER A 289 20.99 6.78 -9.63
C SER A 289 20.33 7.96 -8.92
N ASN A 290 20.59 9.18 -9.40
CA ASN A 290 19.76 10.36 -9.12
C ASN A 290 18.46 10.35 -9.95
N HIS A 291 17.87 9.18 -10.14
CA HIS A 291 16.67 9.00 -10.93
C HIS A 291 15.80 7.92 -10.28
N VAL A 292 14.53 8.26 -10.10
CA VAL A 292 13.48 7.37 -9.61
C VAL A 292 12.34 7.40 -10.62
N LEU A 293 11.92 6.23 -11.10
CA LEU A 293 10.78 6.11 -12.01
C LEU A 293 9.61 5.59 -11.20
N CYS A 294 8.55 6.38 -11.12
CA CYS A 294 7.31 5.96 -10.49
C CYS A 294 6.32 5.49 -11.56
N TYR A 295 5.64 4.40 -11.26
CA TYR A 295 4.47 3.94 -11.98
C TYR A 295 3.25 4.52 -11.28
N GLU A 296 2.63 5.52 -11.89
CA GLU A 296 1.50 6.25 -11.33
C GLU A 296 0.21 5.86 -12.02
N LEU A 297 -0.82 5.57 -11.23
CA LEU A 297 -2.19 5.48 -11.72
C LEU A 297 -2.62 6.87 -12.15
N ASP A 298 -3.07 7.04 -13.40
CA ASP A 298 -3.79 8.25 -13.74
C ASP A 298 -4.93 8.39 -12.74
N LYS A 299 -4.97 9.53 -12.04
CA LYS A 299 -6.19 9.93 -11.36
C LYS A 299 -7.24 10.00 -12.45
N ALA A 300 -8.03 8.94 -12.60
CA ALA A 300 -9.14 8.89 -13.53
C ALA A 300 -9.86 10.21 -13.33
N ALA A 301 -9.86 11.06 -14.38
CA ALA A 301 -10.48 12.37 -14.30
C ALA A 301 -11.85 12.13 -13.67
N PRO A 302 -12.20 12.82 -12.57
CA PRO A 302 -13.41 12.53 -11.82
C PRO A 302 -14.52 12.45 -12.84
N ALA A 303 -15.07 11.24 -13.03
CA ALA A 303 -16.03 10.97 -14.09
C ALA A 303 -17.03 12.10 -14.01
N GLU A 304 -17.09 12.97 -15.03
CA GLU A 304 -17.91 14.19 -14.97
C GLU A 304 -19.25 13.75 -14.44
N SER A 305 -19.55 14.13 -13.21
CA SER A 305 -20.76 13.70 -12.54
C SER A 305 -21.85 14.50 -13.22
N GLY A 306 -22.32 13.96 -14.34
CA GLY A 306 -23.43 14.46 -15.14
C GLY A 306 -24.72 14.29 -14.35
N TRP A 307 -24.78 14.90 -13.17
CA TRP A 307 -26.02 15.33 -12.57
C TRP A 307 -26.57 16.42 -13.51
N ARG A 308 -27.25 15.98 -14.58
CA ARG A 308 -28.31 16.80 -15.15
C ARG A 308 -29.30 17.01 -14.03
N GLU A 309 -29.39 18.24 -13.53
CA GLU A 309 -30.56 18.69 -12.78
C GLU A 309 -31.79 18.31 -13.61
N VAL A 310 -32.48 17.25 -13.19
CA VAL A 310 -33.85 17.02 -13.66
C VAL A 310 -34.67 18.06 -12.93
N GLY A 311 -34.85 19.22 -13.57
CA GLY A 311 -35.75 20.26 -13.10
C GLY A 311 -37.10 19.63 -12.76
N ILE A 312 -37.45 19.68 -11.48
CA ILE A 312 -38.75 19.26 -10.98
C ILE A 312 -39.78 20.19 -11.63
N PHE A 313 -40.52 19.67 -12.61
CA PHE A 313 -41.75 20.29 -13.10
C PHE A 313 -42.77 20.30 -11.95
N GLY A 314 -42.77 21.38 -11.19
CA GLY A 314 -43.71 21.68 -10.10
C GLY A 314 -44.81 22.66 -10.52
N ASP A 315 -45.32 22.58 -11.75
CA ASP A 315 -46.49 23.36 -12.20
C ASP A 315 -47.67 22.42 -12.47
N ALA A 316 -48.35 21.96 -11.41
CA ALA A 316 -49.68 21.34 -11.53
C ALA A 316 -50.45 21.21 -10.20
N ILE A 317 -50.64 22.28 -9.42
CA ILE A 317 -51.78 22.35 -8.48
C ILE A 317 -52.43 23.74 -8.53
N LYS A 318 -53.26 23.97 -9.56
CA LYS A 318 -54.38 24.92 -9.51
C LYS A 318 -55.55 24.29 -10.26
N GLY A 319 -56.52 23.74 -9.52
CA GLY A 319 -57.72 23.21 -10.15
C GLY A 319 -58.59 22.31 -9.30
N LEU A 320 -58.92 22.68 -8.06
CA LEU A 320 -60.12 22.13 -7.40
C LEU A 320 -61.21 23.19 -7.42
N ARG A 321 -62.19 22.94 -8.29
CA ARG A 321 -63.46 23.65 -8.39
C ARG A 321 -64.31 23.39 -7.14
N SER A 322 -65.01 24.44 -6.74
CA SER A 322 -66.19 24.39 -5.89
C SER A 322 -67.26 23.44 -6.45
N ILE A 323 -67.79 22.57 -5.59
CA ILE A 323 -69.16 22.04 -5.70
C ILE A 323 -69.80 22.18 -4.32
N SER A 324 -70.52 23.29 -4.14
CA SER A 324 -71.81 23.47 -3.45
C SER A 324 -72.03 24.96 -3.21
#